data_AF-A0A261AJ39-F1
#
_entry.id   AF-A0A261AJ39-F1
#
_cell.length_a   1.000
_cell.length_b   1.000
_cell.length_c   1.000
_cell.angle_alpha   90.00
_cell.angle_beta   90.00
_cell.angle_gamma   90.00
#
_symmetry.space_group_name_H-M   'P 1'
#
loop_
_entity.id
_entity.type
_entity.pdbx_description
1 polymer ?
#
loop_
_entity_poly.entity_id
_entity_poly.type
_entity_poly.pdbx_seq_one_letter_code
_entity_poly.pdbx_strand_id
1 'polypeptide(L)'
;MEIEEDRLGMRIQSETIELTKDEKGVVGISIGGGGPYCPCVYVVQVFDKSPAFKDGRIRCGDEIVAINGITVKGERKSAVAQLIQVSLNPVKITINKLDDANTKGKTLDILIKKVKHKVVEFMDQDSADALGLSRAILTNDPLAEKEKILEENSEFYRHLVAYFGDMFQYQQKISDCQKEFGSIFCDLAAHEKQQTANEAFSEFGDKHRMIAKKQSESAVPLQKMVSDLQVYIDHVVPDTRLTIKKYLDVKYEYLSYCLKLKELDDEEVEFIAIQEPLYRVETGNYEYRMMLRCRQECRTRFMKMRDDVMVKIELLDQKHVRDIAQHLATFAKTMAKCHLECAEILKDRIDVPIEIDLEQLNISMTSGSNGGKRDIEEGEEAVVLNDNPLEGDLIDVDGSVEPSIRESRITLQRNSIGDISQPLLRSDYPLEELSLIDIS
;
A
#
# COMPACT_ATOMS: atom_id res chain seq x y z
N MET A 1 31.98 -48.77 16.86
CA MET A 1 32.01 -47.65 17.82
C MET A 1 30.57 -47.19 17.96
N GLU A 2 30.01 -47.20 19.16
CA GLU A 2 28.75 -46.47 19.42
C GLU A 2 29.09 -44.99 19.21
N ILE A 3 28.62 -44.40 18.11
CA ILE A 3 28.78 -42.97 17.87
C ILE A 3 27.93 -42.28 18.93
N GLU A 4 28.59 -41.61 19.88
CA GLU A 4 27.92 -40.87 20.93
C GLU A 4 27.18 -39.68 20.29
N GLU A 5 25.89 -39.54 20.60
CA GLU A 5 25.09 -38.42 20.10
C GLU A 5 25.67 -37.10 20.60
N ASP A 6 26.01 -36.20 19.68
CA ASP A 6 26.46 -34.86 20.02
C ASP A 6 25.24 -34.00 20.33
N ARG A 7 24.84 -34.01 21.60
CA ARG A 7 23.67 -33.28 22.09
C ARG A 7 23.87 -31.78 22.14
N LEU A 8 25.05 -31.26 21.80
CA LEU A 8 25.41 -29.83 21.90
C LEU A 8 25.02 -29.21 23.26
N GLY A 9 25.09 -29.98 24.34
CA GLY A 9 24.74 -29.57 25.71
C GLY A 9 23.25 -29.53 26.06
N MET A 10 22.35 -30.03 25.20
CA MET A 10 20.89 -30.04 25.44
C MET A 10 20.43 -31.13 26.40
N ARG A 11 19.40 -30.81 27.21
CA ARG A 11 18.80 -31.77 28.15
C ARG A 11 17.75 -32.61 27.44
N ILE A 12 17.81 -33.94 27.62
CA ILE A 12 16.77 -34.83 27.15
C ILE A 12 15.58 -34.80 28.12
N GLN A 13 14.42 -34.41 27.60
CA GLN A 13 13.14 -34.60 28.28
C GLN A 13 12.31 -35.59 27.47
N SER A 14 12.12 -36.79 28.01
CA SER A 14 11.33 -37.83 27.36
C SER A 14 9.87 -37.72 27.79
N GLU A 15 8.96 -37.77 26.82
CA GLU A 15 7.51 -37.73 27.03
C GLU A 15 6.83 -38.81 26.18
N THR A 16 5.82 -39.49 26.71
CA THR A 16 4.97 -40.40 25.92
C THR A 16 3.62 -39.76 25.66
N ILE A 17 3.26 -39.66 24.39
CA ILE A 17 2.07 -38.97 23.89
C ILE A 17 1.18 -40.02 23.22
N GLU A 18 -0.10 -40.03 23.59
CA GLU A 18 -1.10 -40.89 22.97
C GLU A 18 -1.91 -40.06 21.96
N LEU A 19 -1.84 -40.43 20.68
CA LEU A 19 -2.51 -39.74 19.58
C LEU A 19 -3.55 -40.64 18.93
N THR A 20 -4.76 -40.10 18.77
CA THR A 20 -5.81 -40.75 17.99
C THR A 20 -5.63 -40.41 16.52
N LYS A 21 -5.57 -41.42 15.65
CA LYS A 21 -5.49 -41.26 14.19
C LYS A 21 -6.76 -40.61 13.65
N ASP A 22 -6.62 -39.87 12.55
CA ASP A 22 -7.75 -39.30 11.82
C ASP A 22 -8.49 -40.35 10.97
N GLU A 23 -9.51 -39.92 10.23
CA GLU A 23 -10.30 -40.76 9.32
C GLU A 23 -9.46 -41.44 8.23
N LYS A 24 -8.29 -40.87 7.90
CA LYS A 24 -7.33 -41.42 6.93
C LYS A 24 -6.33 -42.38 7.58
N GLY A 25 -6.45 -42.64 8.89
CA GLY A 25 -5.56 -43.52 9.63
C GLY A 25 -4.17 -42.94 9.90
N VAL A 26 -3.99 -41.61 9.80
CA VAL A 26 -2.70 -40.95 10.02
C VAL A 26 -2.73 -40.05 11.25
N VAL A 27 -1.56 -39.85 11.86
CA VAL A 27 -1.39 -38.93 13.01
C VAL A 27 -1.02 -37.51 12.56
N GLY A 28 -0.55 -37.35 11.31
CA GLY A 28 -0.22 -36.07 10.68
C GLY A 28 1.14 -35.49 11.06
N ILE A 29 2.16 -36.33 11.08
CA ILE A 29 3.57 -35.91 11.15
C ILE A 29 4.35 -36.46 9.95
N SER A 30 5.35 -35.72 9.49
CA SER A 30 6.41 -36.19 8.61
C SER A 30 7.68 -36.43 9.43
N ILE A 31 8.43 -37.47 9.10
CA ILE A 31 9.62 -37.90 9.84
C ILE A 31 10.85 -37.95 8.93
N GLY A 32 12.02 -37.63 9.49
CA GLY A 32 13.31 -37.60 8.83
C GLY A 32 14.39 -38.34 9.62
N GLY A 33 15.61 -38.37 9.09
CA GLY A 33 16.73 -39.13 9.66
C GLY A 33 16.56 -40.64 9.49
N GLY A 34 16.90 -41.38 10.54
CA GLY A 34 16.93 -42.84 10.57
C GLY A 34 18.13 -43.47 9.87
N GLY A 35 18.31 -44.77 10.10
CA GLY A 35 19.44 -45.52 9.55
C GLY A 35 19.42 -45.59 8.01
N PRO A 36 20.60 -45.74 7.36
CA PRO A 36 21.91 -46.03 7.97
C PRO A 36 22.71 -44.79 8.40
N TYR A 37 22.32 -43.58 7.99
CA TYR A 37 23.14 -42.38 8.15
C TYR A 37 22.91 -41.64 9.46
N CYS A 38 21.70 -41.67 10.01
CA CYS A 38 21.35 -40.95 11.23
C CYS A 38 20.84 -41.92 12.31
N PRO A 39 21.37 -41.87 13.56
CA PRO A 39 20.97 -42.79 14.62
C PRO A 39 19.56 -42.52 15.18
N CYS A 40 19.00 -41.34 14.93
CA CYS A 40 17.70 -40.94 15.44
C CYS A 40 16.70 -40.67 14.31
N VAL A 41 15.43 -40.87 14.61
CA VAL A 41 14.31 -40.48 13.76
C VAL A 41 13.65 -39.28 14.41
N TYR A 42 13.39 -38.21 13.65
CA TYR A 42 12.85 -36.97 14.21
C TYR A 42 11.73 -36.39 13.33
N VAL A 43 10.92 -35.53 13.93
CA VAL A 43 9.78 -34.89 13.27
C VAL A 43 10.25 -33.75 12.37
N VAL A 44 10.01 -33.88 11.07
CA VAL A 44 10.34 -32.85 10.05
C VAL A 44 9.22 -31.82 9.94
N GLN A 45 7.98 -32.29 9.97
CA GLN A 45 6.80 -31.45 9.81
C GLN A 45 5.63 -31.99 10.63
N VAL A 46 4.86 -31.08 11.20
CA VAL A 46 3.52 -31.36 11.73
C VAL A 46 2.53 -30.71 10.79
N PHE A 47 1.60 -31.50 10.24
CA PHE A 47 0.65 -31.00 9.24
C PHE A 47 -0.49 -30.22 9.90
N ASP A 48 -0.85 -29.05 9.37
CA ASP A 48 -1.93 -28.24 9.91
C ASP A 48 -3.26 -29.02 9.95
N LYS A 49 -4.08 -28.76 10.97
CA LYS A 49 -5.38 -29.43 11.21
C LYS A 49 -5.32 -30.94 11.50
N SER A 50 -4.14 -31.55 11.52
CA SER A 50 -3.96 -32.97 11.87
C SER A 50 -4.16 -33.27 13.36
N PRO A 51 -4.29 -34.56 13.76
CA PRO A 51 -4.32 -34.93 15.17
C PRO A 51 -3.11 -34.43 15.97
N ALA A 52 -1.89 -34.59 15.44
CA ALA A 52 -0.67 -34.11 16.09
C ALA A 52 -0.65 -32.58 16.23
N PHE A 53 -1.14 -31.85 15.22
CA PHE A 53 -1.25 -30.39 15.28
C PHE A 53 -2.26 -29.92 16.35
N LYS A 54 -3.41 -30.58 16.43
CA LYS A 54 -4.46 -30.26 17.42
C LYS A 54 -4.02 -30.56 18.86
N ASP A 55 -3.27 -31.64 19.04
CA ASP A 55 -2.71 -32.00 20.34
C ASP A 55 -1.57 -31.04 20.77
N GLY A 56 -0.72 -30.64 19.82
CA GLY A 56 0.28 -29.59 20.00
C GLY A 56 1.49 -29.99 20.84
N ARG A 57 1.51 -31.19 21.45
CA ARG A 57 2.68 -31.65 22.23
C ARG A 57 3.85 -32.03 21.33
N ILE A 58 3.61 -32.68 20.19
CA ILE A 58 4.66 -33.02 19.22
C ILE A 58 5.00 -31.78 18.37
N ARG A 59 6.29 -31.43 18.29
CA ARG A 59 6.78 -30.27 17.53
C ARG A 59 7.90 -30.70 16.57
N CYS A 60 8.14 -29.92 15.52
CA CYS A 60 9.27 -30.16 14.61
C CYS A 60 10.60 -30.17 15.38
N GLY A 61 11.51 -31.06 14.98
CA GLY A 61 12.78 -31.30 15.64
C GLY A 61 12.74 -32.24 16.85
N ASP A 62 11.56 -32.64 17.35
CA ASP A 62 11.48 -33.67 18.40
C ASP A 62 11.94 -35.02 17.85
N GLU A 63 12.69 -35.77 18.64
CA GLU A 63 13.15 -37.12 18.29
C GLU A 63 12.10 -38.14 18.72
N ILE A 64 11.83 -39.12 17.86
CA ILE A 64 10.97 -40.26 18.14
C ILE A 64 11.86 -41.39 18.67
N VAL A 65 11.59 -41.80 19.91
CA VAL A 65 12.37 -42.81 20.63
C VAL A 65 11.68 -44.16 20.61
N ALA A 66 10.35 -44.19 20.73
CA ALA A 66 9.59 -45.42 20.70
C ALA A 66 8.18 -45.24 20.14
N ILE A 67 7.64 -46.30 19.53
CA ILE A 67 6.24 -46.42 19.10
C ILE A 67 5.61 -47.61 19.82
N ASN A 68 4.55 -47.38 20.59
CA ASN A 68 3.87 -48.40 21.40
C ASN A 68 4.82 -49.22 22.29
N GLY A 69 5.86 -48.57 22.83
CA GLY A 69 6.87 -49.22 23.67
C GLY A 69 7.99 -49.93 22.90
N ILE A 70 7.93 -49.99 21.57
CA ILE A 70 9.01 -50.52 20.72
C ILE A 70 9.99 -49.38 20.44
N THR A 71 11.23 -49.50 20.91
CA THR A 71 12.30 -48.54 20.63
C THR A 71 12.60 -48.49 19.13
N VAL A 72 12.72 -47.29 18.58
CA VAL A 72 12.99 -47.05 17.15
C VAL A 72 14.33 -46.36 16.89
N LYS A 73 15.20 -46.31 17.90
CA LYS A 73 16.55 -45.77 17.77
C LYS A 73 17.38 -46.64 16.83
N GLY A 74 18.05 -46.03 15.85
CA GLY A 74 18.83 -46.71 14.81
C GLY A 74 18.00 -47.34 13.68
N GLU A 75 16.66 -47.33 13.78
CA GLU A 75 15.79 -47.87 12.75
C GLU A 75 15.70 -46.95 11.52
N ARG A 76 15.33 -47.53 10.37
CA ARG A 76 15.08 -46.76 9.15
C ARG A 76 13.81 -45.93 9.30
N LYS A 77 13.78 -44.71 8.76
CA LYS A 77 12.57 -43.86 8.75
C LYS A 77 11.34 -44.59 8.18
N SER A 78 11.53 -45.42 7.15
CA SER A 78 10.44 -46.21 6.55
C SER A 78 9.86 -47.25 7.51
N ALA A 79 10.68 -47.88 8.35
CA ALA A 79 10.24 -48.85 9.34
C ALA A 79 9.44 -48.16 10.46
N VAL A 80 9.90 -46.99 10.92
CA VAL A 80 9.17 -46.19 11.92
C VAL A 80 7.83 -45.67 11.38
N ALA A 81 7.80 -45.21 10.13
CA ALA A 81 6.56 -44.82 9.46
C ALA A 81 5.56 -45.98 9.39
N GLN A 82 6.04 -47.17 9.00
CA GLN A 82 5.21 -48.39 8.97
C GLN A 82 4.69 -48.76 10.36
N LEU A 83 5.53 -48.70 11.40
CA LEU A 83 5.11 -48.95 12.79
C LEU A 83 3.97 -48.02 13.21
N ILE A 84 4.05 -46.72 12.90
CA ILE A 84 2.96 -45.76 13.18
C ILE A 84 1.70 -46.13 12.40
N GLN A 85 1.84 -46.47 11.11
CA GLN A 85 0.71 -46.79 10.24
C GLN A 85 -0.05 -48.05 10.65
N VAL A 86 0.65 -49.14 10.99
CA VAL A 86 0.02 -50.42 11.36
C VAL A 86 -0.43 -50.49 12.83
N SER A 87 0.04 -49.55 13.66
CA SER A 87 -0.34 -49.49 15.07
C SER A 87 -1.85 -49.33 15.28
N LEU A 88 -2.38 -49.95 16.33
CA LEU A 88 -3.75 -49.75 16.77
C LEU A 88 -4.00 -48.26 17.09
N ASN A 89 -5.24 -47.82 16.95
CA ASN A 89 -5.67 -46.47 17.32
C ASN A 89 -6.23 -46.52 18.76
N PRO A 90 -5.69 -45.76 19.73
CA PRO A 90 -4.66 -44.73 19.63
C PRO A 90 -3.22 -45.24 19.61
N VAL A 91 -2.32 -44.47 18.99
CA VAL A 91 -0.87 -44.75 18.93
C VAL A 91 -0.16 -44.02 20.06
N LYS A 92 0.72 -44.73 20.78
CA LYS A 92 1.62 -44.14 21.78
C LYS A 92 2.97 -43.84 21.16
N ILE A 93 3.37 -42.59 21.16
CA ILE A 93 4.64 -42.11 20.62
C ILE A 93 5.46 -41.55 21.78
N THR A 94 6.61 -42.17 22.06
CA THR A 94 7.59 -41.65 23.03
C THR A 94 8.59 -40.78 22.29
N ILE A 95 8.70 -39.52 22.71
CA ILE A 95 9.59 -38.54 22.08
C ILE A 95 10.58 -37.95 23.07
N ASN A 96 11.74 -37.54 22.57
CA ASN A 96 12.65 -36.64 23.26
C ASN A 96 12.43 -35.23 22.74
N LYS A 97 12.08 -34.30 23.63
CA LYS A 97 11.93 -32.89 23.27
C LYS A 97 13.27 -32.30 22.87
N LEU A 98 13.25 -31.53 21.79
CA LEU A 98 14.33 -30.61 21.51
C LEU A 98 14.29 -29.44 22.51
N ASP A 99 15.39 -29.17 23.20
CA ASP A 99 15.52 -28.10 24.18
C ASP A 99 15.68 -26.74 23.47
N ASP A 100 14.84 -25.77 23.83
CA ASP A 100 14.74 -24.47 23.14
C ASP A 100 15.69 -23.40 23.73
N ALA A 101 16.56 -23.76 24.69
CA ALA A 101 17.21 -22.81 25.61
C ALA A 101 18.42 -22.02 25.07
N ASN A 102 19.28 -22.59 24.21
CA ASN A 102 20.63 -22.04 24.02
C ASN A 102 20.84 -21.12 22.81
N THR A 103 19.92 -21.06 21.86
CA THR A 103 19.83 -20.01 20.83
C THR A 103 18.64 -20.39 19.96
N LYS A 104 17.66 -19.48 19.77
CA LYS A 104 16.47 -19.73 18.94
C LYS A 104 16.79 -19.79 17.43
N GLY A 105 17.88 -20.46 17.04
CA GLY A 105 18.37 -20.54 15.67
C GLY A 105 18.71 -19.20 15.03
N LYS A 106 18.95 -18.14 15.82
CA LYS A 106 19.29 -16.80 15.30
C LYS A 106 20.80 -16.67 15.11
N THR A 107 21.31 -17.26 14.04
CA THR A 107 22.73 -17.19 13.67
C THR A 107 23.01 -15.99 12.76
N LEU A 108 24.28 -15.60 12.65
CA LEU A 108 24.72 -14.60 11.67
C LEU A 108 24.36 -15.02 10.24
N ASP A 109 24.43 -16.32 9.96
CA ASP A 109 24.04 -16.89 8.67
C ASP A 109 22.56 -16.64 8.34
N ILE A 110 21.64 -16.87 9.30
CA ILE A 110 20.21 -16.56 9.12
C ILE A 110 19.97 -15.06 8.89
N LEU A 111 20.73 -14.18 9.56
CA LEU A 111 20.66 -12.74 9.34
C LEU A 111 21.13 -12.36 7.93
N ILE A 112 22.24 -12.91 7.45
CA ILE A 112 22.73 -12.67 6.08
C ILE A 112 21.72 -13.16 5.05
N LYS A 113 21.15 -14.36 5.24
CA LYS A 113 20.08 -14.89 4.39
C LYS A 113 18.84 -13.98 4.39
N LYS A 114 18.52 -13.37 5.53
CA LYS A 114 17.39 -12.43 5.64
C LYS A 114 17.66 -11.15 4.84
N VAL A 115 18.89 -10.63 4.92
CA VAL A 115 19.34 -9.50 4.10
C VAL A 115 19.31 -9.85 2.62
N LYS A 116 19.78 -11.04 2.22
CA LYS A 116 19.68 -11.53 0.84
C LYS A 116 18.24 -11.46 0.33
N HIS A 117 17.29 -12.06 1.05
CA HIS A 117 15.87 -12.05 0.64
C HIS A 117 15.32 -10.63 0.53
N LYS A 118 15.66 -9.76 1.48
CA LYS A 118 15.25 -8.36 1.46
C LYS A 118 15.79 -7.59 0.24
N VAL A 119 17.03 -7.86 -0.18
CA VAL A 119 17.64 -7.20 -1.34
C VAL A 119 17.02 -7.71 -2.65
N VAL A 120 16.88 -9.03 -2.78
CA VAL A 120 16.38 -9.69 -3.99
C VAL A 120 14.91 -9.35 -4.30
N GLU A 121 14.10 -9.02 -3.29
CA GLU A 121 12.71 -8.59 -3.50
C GLU A 121 12.61 -7.33 -4.37
N PHE A 122 13.57 -6.39 -4.23
CA PHE A 122 13.57 -5.11 -4.95
C PHE A 122 14.42 -5.12 -6.23
N MET A 123 14.95 -6.27 -6.62
CA MET A 123 15.75 -6.44 -7.83
C MET A 123 14.90 -6.98 -8.98
N ASP A 124 15.20 -6.58 -10.21
CA ASP A 124 14.69 -7.28 -11.39
C ASP A 124 15.37 -8.66 -11.53
N GLN A 125 14.78 -9.51 -12.38
CA GLN A 125 15.23 -10.88 -12.55
C GLN A 125 16.64 -10.95 -13.17
N ASP A 126 16.91 -10.14 -14.19
CA ASP A 126 18.20 -10.14 -14.89
C ASP A 126 19.34 -9.69 -13.96
N SER A 127 19.11 -8.66 -13.14
CA SER A 127 20.06 -8.19 -12.13
C SER A 127 20.31 -9.23 -11.04
N ALA A 128 19.27 -9.93 -10.57
CA ALA A 128 19.42 -10.98 -9.57
C ALA A 128 20.24 -12.16 -10.11
N ASP A 129 19.96 -12.58 -11.34
CA ASP A 129 20.67 -13.67 -12.02
C ASP A 129 22.14 -13.29 -12.30
N ALA A 130 22.40 -12.05 -12.71
CA ALA A 130 23.76 -11.52 -12.91
C ALA A 130 24.61 -11.52 -11.63
N LEU A 131 23.98 -11.33 -10.46
CA LEU A 131 24.64 -11.41 -9.15
C LEU A 131 24.65 -12.84 -8.56
N GLY A 132 24.09 -13.83 -9.26
CA GLY A 132 23.97 -15.20 -8.77
C GLY A 132 23.02 -15.34 -7.58
N LEU A 133 22.09 -14.40 -7.40
CA LEU A 133 21.14 -14.40 -6.30
C LEU A 133 19.85 -15.14 -6.69
N SER A 134 19.75 -16.42 -6.34
CA SER A 134 18.52 -17.18 -6.59
C SER A 134 17.34 -16.58 -5.82
N ARG A 135 16.22 -16.32 -6.54
CA ARG A 135 14.97 -15.84 -5.95
C ARG A 135 14.21 -16.98 -5.27
N ALA A 136 13.64 -16.72 -4.10
CA ALA A 136 12.72 -17.66 -3.47
C ALA A 136 11.35 -17.61 -4.19
N ILE A 137 10.62 -18.72 -4.26
CA ILE A 137 9.30 -18.80 -4.93
C ILE A 137 8.31 -17.75 -4.41
N LEU A 138 8.48 -17.31 -3.17
CA LEU A 138 7.63 -16.31 -2.50
C LEU A 138 7.99 -14.84 -2.81
N THR A 139 8.85 -14.55 -3.79
CA THR A 139 9.23 -13.16 -4.15
C THR A 139 8.14 -12.37 -4.86
N ASN A 140 7.09 -13.01 -5.39
CA ASN A 140 5.95 -12.32 -6.01
C ASN A 140 4.80 -12.14 -5.02
N ASP A 141 5.05 -11.33 -4.00
CA ASP A 141 4.09 -11.12 -2.92
C ASP A 141 3.15 -9.94 -3.21
N PRO A 142 1.83 -10.19 -3.31
CA PRO A 142 0.87 -9.14 -3.61
C PRO A 142 0.87 -8.02 -2.55
N LEU A 143 1.27 -8.31 -1.31
CA LEU A 143 1.34 -7.31 -0.25
C LEU A 143 2.52 -6.35 -0.43
N ALA A 144 3.63 -6.83 -1.00
CA ALA A 144 4.77 -5.98 -1.35
C ALA A 144 4.40 -5.00 -2.47
N GLU A 145 3.72 -5.49 -3.51
CA GLU A 145 3.24 -4.65 -4.61
C GLU A 145 2.19 -3.64 -4.11
N LYS A 146 1.30 -4.06 -3.21
CA LYS A 146 0.34 -3.15 -2.56
C LYS A 146 1.02 -2.03 -1.78
N GLU A 147 2.17 -2.28 -1.13
CA GLU A 147 2.93 -1.20 -0.46
C GLU A 147 3.35 -0.12 -1.46
N LYS A 148 3.84 -0.53 -2.64
CA LYS A 148 4.28 0.37 -3.71
C LYS A 148 3.11 1.19 -4.25
N ILE A 149 1.99 0.55 -4.56
CA ILE A 149 0.76 1.23 -5.03
C ILE A 149 0.25 2.22 -3.99
N LEU A 150 0.29 1.89 -2.69
CA LEU A 150 -0.10 2.82 -1.63
C LEU A 150 0.79 4.08 -1.62
N GLU A 151 2.08 3.93 -1.88
CA GLU A 151 3.02 5.06 -1.92
C GLU A 151 2.77 5.97 -3.12
N GLU A 152 2.63 5.39 -4.33
CA GLU A 152 2.33 6.14 -5.55
C GLU A 152 1.00 6.90 -5.42
N ASN A 153 -0.02 6.24 -4.87
CA ASN A 153 -1.31 6.87 -4.59
C ASN A 153 -1.18 8.01 -3.55
N SER A 154 -0.34 7.85 -2.54
CA SER A 154 -0.09 8.88 -1.52
C SER A 154 0.52 10.15 -2.13
N GLU A 155 1.44 10.01 -3.08
CA GLU A 155 1.98 11.14 -3.82
C GLU A 155 0.92 11.85 -4.66
N PHE A 156 0.07 11.10 -5.37
CA PHE A 156 -1.07 11.68 -6.08
C PHE A 156 -1.98 12.50 -5.15
N TYR A 157 -2.34 11.95 -3.99
CA TYR A 157 -3.18 12.67 -3.02
C TYR A 157 -2.49 13.90 -2.44
N ARG A 158 -1.17 13.87 -2.26
CA ARG A 158 -0.41 15.04 -1.79
C ARG A 158 -0.49 16.19 -2.80
N HIS A 159 -0.38 15.91 -4.09
CA HIS A 159 -0.60 16.91 -5.13
C HIS A 159 -2.02 17.43 -5.15
N LEU A 160 -3.02 16.54 -4.99
CA LEU A 160 -4.43 16.93 -4.94
C LEU A 160 -4.74 17.85 -3.74
N VAL A 161 -4.18 17.55 -2.57
CA VAL A 161 -4.31 18.38 -1.37
C VAL A 161 -3.67 19.76 -1.57
N ALA A 162 -2.47 19.81 -2.15
CA ALA A 162 -1.81 21.08 -2.48
C ALA A 162 -2.67 21.93 -3.43
N TYR A 163 -3.18 21.33 -4.51
CA TYR A 163 -4.06 22.00 -5.46
C TYR A 163 -5.32 22.57 -4.81
N PHE A 164 -6.01 21.77 -3.99
CA PHE A 164 -7.19 22.25 -3.26
C PHE A 164 -6.83 23.36 -2.27
N GLY A 165 -5.69 23.25 -1.58
CA GLY A 165 -5.17 24.27 -0.68
C GLY A 165 -5.00 25.62 -1.38
N ASP A 166 -4.30 25.63 -2.52
CA ASP A 166 -4.08 26.84 -3.33
C ASP A 166 -5.40 27.42 -3.83
N MET A 167 -6.26 26.58 -4.41
CA MET A 167 -7.56 27.01 -4.93
C MET A 167 -8.43 27.66 -3.83
N PHE A 168 -8.50 27.09 -2.63
CA PHE A 168 -9.24 27.67 -1.52
C PHE A 168 -8.61 28.95 -1.00
N GLN A 169 -7.27 29.06 -1.02
CA GLN A 169 -6.58 30.29 -0.69
C GLN A 169 -6.91 31.41 -1.67
N TYR A 170 -6.91 31.13 -2.98
CA TYR A 170 -7.31 32.11 -3.99
C TYR A 170 -8.78 32.49 -3.88
N GLN A 171 -9.67 31.53 -3.59
CA GLN A 171 -11.08 31.82 -3.36
C GLN A 171 -11.30 32.75 -2.15
N GLN A 172 -10.53 32.58 -1.07
CA GLN A 172 -10.56 33.52 0.06
C GLN A 172 -10.07 34.92 -0.32
N LYS A 173 -8.97 35.01 -1.07
CA LYS A 173 -8.48 36.31 -1.58
C LYS A 173 -9.53 37.02 -2.44
N ILE A 174 -10.20 36.28 -3.34
CA ILE A 174 -11.29 36.83 -4.16
C ILE A 174 -12.43 37.33 -3.26
N SER A 175 -12.85 36.53 -2.27
CA SER A 175 -13.87 36.92 -1.30
C SER A 175 -13.50 38.20 -0.55
N ASP A 176 -12.25 38.34 -0.11
CA ASP A 176 -11.77 39.54 0.59
C ASP A 176 -11.79 40.77 -0.33
N CYS A 177 -11.32 40.64 -1.57
CA CYS A 177 -11.43 41.71 -2.57
C CYS A 177 -12.89 42.09 -2.87
N GLN A 178 -13.80 41.11 -2.97
CA GLN A 178 -15.23 41.37 -3.18
C GLN A 178 -15.86 42.14 -2.01
N LYS A 179 -15.44 41.84 -0.78
CA LYS A 179 -15.90 42.54 0.42
C LYS A 179 -15.38 43.99 0.47
N GLU A 180 -14.13 44.20 0.10
CA GLU A 180 -13.52 45.54 0.03
C GLU A 180 -14.20 46.37 -1.06
N PHE A 181 -14.36 45.80 -2.25
CA PHE A 181 -15.07 46.43 -3.37
C PHE A 181 -16.49 46.84 -2.97
N GLY A 182 -17.25 45.94 -2.35
CA GLY A 182 -18.58 46.27 -1.85
C GLY A 182 -18.58 47.38 -0.79
N SER A 183 -17.52 47.48 0.02
CA SER A 183 -17.40 48.55 1.01
C SER A 183 -17.13 49.92 0.40
N ILE A 184 -16.29 49.99 -0.62
CA ILE A 184 -16.04 51.22 -1.37
C ILE A 184 -17.34 51.73 -2.01
N PHE A 185 -18.16 50.85 -2.58
CA PHE A 185 -19.44 51.27 -3.19
C PHE A 185 -20.47 51.77 -2.17
N CYS A 186 -20.56 51.14 -0.99
CA CYS A 186 -21.38 51.66 0.10
C CYS A 186 -20.89 53.05 0.59
N ASP A 187 -19.57 53.25 0.66
CA ASP A 187 -18.98 54.54 1.05
C ASP A 187 -19.23 55.62 -0.02
N LEU A 188 -19.11 55.27 -1.31
CA LEU A 188 -19.47 56.16 -2.42
C LEU A 188 -20.93 56.55 -2.37
N ALA A 189 -21.82 55.58 -2.13
CA ALA A 189 -23.24 55.84 -1.99
C ALA A 189 -23.51 56.89 -0.90
N ALA A 190 -22.88 56.73 0.28
CA ALA A 190 -23.06 57.66 1.40
C ALA A 190 -22.67 59.12 1.09
N HIS A 191 -21.85 59.34 0.07
CA HIS A 191 -21.41 60.68 -0.37
C HIS A 191 -22.11 61.17 -1.65
N GLU A 192 -22.96 60.35 -2.28
CA GLU A 192 -23.67 60.68 -3.51
C GLU A 192 -24.96 61.49 -3.23
N LYS A 193 -25.15 62.58 -3.97
CA LYS A 193 -26.29 63.50 -3.81
C LYS A 193 -27.48 63.09 -4.66
N GLN A 194 -27.23 62.47 -5.81
CA GLN A 194 -28.30 61.97 -6.66
C GLN A 194 -28.90 60.69 -6.06
N GLN A 195 -30.18 60.76 -5.67
CA GLN A 195 -30.86 59.66 -4.97
C GLN A 195 -30.81 58.34 -5.75
N THR A 196 -31.03 58.36 -7.06
CA THR A 196 -31.00 57.14 -7.90
C THR A 196 -29.61 56.50 -7.96
N ALA A 197 -28.54 57.31 -7.97
CA ALA A 197 -27.17 56.81 -7.98
C ALA A 197 -26.75 56.29 -6.59
N ASN A 198 -27.18 56.98 -5.51
CA ASN A 198 -27.01 56.52 -4.13
C ASN A 198 -27.63 55.13 -3.90
N GLU A 199 -28.88 54.95 -4.33
CA GLU A 199 -29.60 53.67 -4.20
C GLU A 199 -28.89 52.57 -5.01
N ALA A 200 -28.49 52.85 -6.26
CA ALA A 200 -27.77 51.89 -7.10
C ALA A 200 -26.39 51.48 -6.54
N PHE A 201 -25.60 52.43 -6.03
CA PHE A 201 -24.30 52.15 -5.42
C PHE A 201 -24.43 51.37 -4.12
N SER A 202 -25.45 51.67 -3.30
CA SER A 202 -25.72 50.94 -2.06
C SER A 202 -26.12 49.50 -2.34
N GLU A 203 -27.04 49.28 -3.29
CA GLU A 203 -27.48 47.94 -3.70
C GLU A 203 -26.32 47.12 -4.28
N PHE A 204 -25.49 47.73 -5.12
CA PHE A 204 -24.30 47.08 -5.69
C PHE A 204 -23.30 46.71 -4.59
N GLY A 205 -23.02 47.64 -3.66
CA GLY A 205 -22.12 47.40 -2.54
C GLY A 205 -22.57 46.25 -1.63
N ASP A 206 -23.87 46.22 -1.31
CA ASP A 206 -24.46 45.15 -0.49
C ASP A 206 -24.43 43.79 -1.19
N LYS A 207 -24.74 43.73 -2.50
CA LYS A 207 -24.63 42.49 -3.30
C LYS A 207 -23.21 41.93 -3.28
N HIS A 208 -22.19 42.77 -3.46
CA HIS A 208 -20.78 42.36 -3.43
C HIS A 208 -20.35 41.85 -2.03
N ARG A 209 -20.79 42.51 -0.95
CA ARG A 209 -20.58 42.03 0.43
C ARG A 209 -21.27 40.69 0.70
N MET A 210 -22.48 40.49 0.15
CA MET A 210 -23.21 39.22 0.28
C MET A 210 -22.52 38.08 -0.48
N ILE A 211 -22.02 38.32 -1.69
CA ILE A 211 -21.24 37.34 -2.47
C ILE A 211 -19.99 36.92 -1.69
N ALA A 212 -19.22 37.88 -1.17
CA ALA A 212 -18.05 37.60 -0.34
C ALA A 212 -18.40 36.72 0.87
N LYS A 213 -19.49 37.03 1.57
CA LYS A 213 -19.96 36.22 2.69
C LYS A 213 -20.25 34.76 2.27
N LYS A 214 -20.93 34.56 1.14
CA LYS A 214 -21.23 33.21 0.62
C LYS A 214 -19.99 32.42 0.22
N GLN A 215 -19.04 33.08 -0.44
CA GLN A 215 -17.76 32.48 -0.79
C GLN A 215 -16.97 32.09 0.46
N SER A 216 -16.91 32.95 1.47
CA SER A 216 -16.21 32.67 2.72
C SER A 216 -16.84 31.51 3.51
N GLU A 217 -18.19 31.48 3.62
CA GLU A 217 -18.93 30.38 4.27
C GLU A 217 -18.66 29.02 3.62
N SER A 218 -18.46 28.99 2.30
CA SER A 218 -18.19 27.76 1.55
C SER A 218 -16.82 27.14 1.86
N ALA A 219 -15.86 27.91 2.36
CA ALA A 219 -14.49 27.42 2.57
C ALA A 219 -14.34 26.51 3.80
N VAL A 220 -15.19 26.67 4.83
CA VAL A 220 -15.11 25.85 6.05
C VAL A 220 -15.23 24.34 5.76
N PRO A 221 -16.28 23.85 5.07
CA PRO A 221 -16.37 22.42 4.72
C PRO A 221 -15.25 21.96 3.77
N LEU A 222 -14.74 22.86 2.93
CA LEU A 222 -13.67 22.58 1.96
C LEU A 222 -12.29 22.42 2.64
N GLN A 223 -11.99 23.27 3.61
CA GLN A 223 -10.80 23.15 4.47
C GLN A 223 -10.84 21.88 5.33
N LYS A 224 -12.03 21.51 5.83
CA LYS A 224 -12.20 20.25 6.55
C LYS A 224 -11.88 19.05 5.66
N MET A 225 -12.41 19.02 4.43
CA MET A 225 -12.10 17.97 3.44
C MET A 225 -10.59 17.83 3.19
N VAL A 226 -9.88 18.94 3.02
CA VAL A 226 -8.42 18.94 2.86
C VAL A 226 -7.71 18.41 4.08
N SER A 227 -8.15 18.82 5.28
CA SER A 227 -7.58 18.33 6.54
C SER A 227 -7.76 16.81 6.70
N ASP A 228 -8.94 16.28 6.36
CA ASP A 228 -9.23 14.85 6.44
C ASP A 228 -8.36 14.04 5.43
N LEU A 229 -8.17 14.55 4.21
CA LEU A 229 -7.23 13.97 3.23
C LEU A 229 -5.76 14.03 3.70
N GLN A 230 -5.35 15.13 4.34
CA GLN A 230 -4.01 15.27 4.89
C GLN A 230 -3.72 14.23 5.98
N VAL A 231 -4.68 13.98 6.88
CA VAL A 231 -4.57 12.94 7.91
C VAL A 231 -4.39 11.55 7.30
N TYR A 232 -5.10 11.26 6.20
CA TYR A 232 -4.94 10.00 5.49
C TYR A 232 -3.51 9.81 4.96
N ILE A 233 -2.94 10.86 4.33
CA ILE A 233 -1.60 10.86 3.76
C ILE A 233 -0.51 10.76 4.83
N ASP A 234 -0.63 11.53 5.91
CA ASP A 234 0.46 11.69 6.89
C ASP A 234 0.46 10.64 8.00
N HIS A 235 -0.69 10.00 8.25
CA HIS A 235 -0.83 9.05 9.36
C HIS A 235 -1.28 7.67 8.91
N VAL A 236 -2.34 7.58 8.11
CA VAL A 236 -2.96 6.29 7.78
C VAL A 236 -2.10 5.48 6.81
N VAL A 237 -1.60 6.11 5.74
CA VAL A 237 -0.72 5.44 4.77
C VAL A 237 0.60 5.01 5.42
N PRO A 238 1.34 5.86 6.17
CA PRO A 238 2.59 5.46 6.82
C PRO A 238 2.43 4.34 7.85
N ASP A 239 1.35 4.33 8.65
CA ASP A 239 1.07 3.25 9.60
C ASP A 239 0.82 1.91 8.88
N THR A 240 0.05 1.94 7.79
CA THR A 240 -0.22 0.75 6.97
C THR A 240 1.05 0.23 6.34
N ARG A 241 1.88 1.10 5.76
CA ARG A 241 3.19 0.74 5.21
C ARG A 241 4.10 0.14 6.26
N LEU A 242 4.16 0.71 7.47
CA LEU A 242 4.94 0.13 8.57
C LEU A 242 4.45 -1.27 8.94
N THR A 243 3.14 -1.49 8.88
CA THR A 243 2.52 -2.80 9.12
C THR A 243 2.97 -3.81 8.05
N ILE A 244 2.94 -3.43 6.76
CA ILE A 244 3.42 -4.27 5.65
C ILE A 244 4.92 -4.56 5.78
N LYS A 245 5.75 -3.56 6.12
CA LYS A 245 7.19 -3.75 6.34
C LYS A 245 7.48 -4.74 7.47
N LYS A 246 6.71 -4.73 8.55
CA LYS A 246 6.82 -5.73 9.64
C LYS A 246 6.47 -7.13 9.14
N TYR A 247 5.43 -7.25 8.32
CA TYR A 247 5.06 -8.50 7.68
C TYR A 247 6.17 -9.06 6.78
N LEU A 248 6.72 -8.23 5.89
CA LEU A 248 7.81 -8.61 5.01
C LEU A 248 9.05 -9.03 5.80
N ASP A 249 9.35 -8.36 6.91
CA ASP A 249 10.45 -8.75 7.79
C ASP A 249 10.30 -10.17 8.38
N VAL A 250 9.07 -10.54 8.78
CA VAL A 250 8.74 -11.90 9.27
C VAL A 250 8.79 -12.92 8.12
N LYS A 251 8.33 -12.54 6.93
CA LYS A 251 8.45 -13.36 5.70
C LYS A 251 9.91 -13.68 5.39
N TYR A 252 10.78 -12.67 5.37
CA TYR A 252 12.20 -12.87 5.08
C TYR A 252 12.88 -13.75 6.14
N GLU A 253 12.51 -13.61 7.41
CA GLU A 253 13.00 -14.51 8.48
C GLU A 253 12.57 -15.97 8.23
N TYR A 254 11.31 -16.21 7.86
CA TYR A 254 10.83 -17.55 7.49
C TYR A 254 11.56 -18.12 6.28
N LEU A 255 11.77 -17.32 5.23
CA LEU A 255 12.50 -17.72 4.03
C LEU A 255 13.98 -18.03 4.31
N SER A 256 14.61 -17.34 5.26
CA SER A 256 15.98 -17.65 5.68
C SER A 256 16.09 -19.07 6.26
N TYR A 257 15.14 -19.47 7.09
CA TYR A 257 15.12 -20.84 7.63
C TYR A 257 14.84 -21.89 6.56
N CYS A 258 13.97 -21.59 5.60
CA CYS A 258 13.72 -22.49 4.47
C CYS A 258 14.99 -22.68 3.62
N LEU A 259 15.70 -21.59 3.33
CA LEU A 259 16.95 -21.65 2.57
C LEU A 259 18.03 -22.41 3.34
N LYS A 260 18.19 -22.16 4.64
CA LYS A 260 19.17 -22.89 5.46
C LYS A 260 18.87 -24.38 5.51
N LEU A 261 17.60 -24.79 5.63
CA LEU A 261 17.24 -26.20 5.61
C LEU A 261 17.56 -26.84 4.26
N LYS A 262 17.23 -26.16 3.16
CA LYS A 262 17.59 -26.64 1.81
C LYS A 262 19.11 -26.82 1.65
N GLU A 263 19.91 -25.86 2.09
CA GLU A 263 21.39 -25.99 2.04
C GLU A 263 21.88 -27.19 2.87
N LEU A 264 21.26 -27.48 4.02
CA LEU A 264 21.60 -28.64 4.85
C LEU A 264 21.14 -29.97 4.24
N ASP A 265 20.02 -29.97 3.51
CA ASP A 265 19.53 -31.13 2.75
C ASP A 265 20.45 -31.41 1.54
N ASP A 266 20.81 -30.37 0.78
CA ASP A 266 21.72 -30.45 -0.36
C ASP A 266 23.12 -30.97 0.08
N GLU A 267 23.66 -30.45 1.20
CA GLU A 267 24.90 -30.95 1.80
C GLU A 267 24.82 -32.44 2.16
N GLU A 268 23.71 -32.87 2.78
CA GLU A 268 23.53 -34.29 3.13
C GLU A 268 23.52 -35.19 1.88
N VAL A 269 22.85 -34.76 0.81
CA VAL A 269 22.82 -35.48 -0.48
C VAL A 269 24.21 -35.56 -1.11
N GLU A 270 24.99 -34.48 -1.09
CA GLU A 270 26.36 -34.46 -1.62
C GLU A 270 27.27 -35.44 -0.89
N PHE A 271 27.27 -35.45 0.45
CA PHE A 271 28.07 -36.37 1.26
C PHE A 271 27.67 -37.84 1.03
N ILE A 272 26.37 -38.12 0.90
CA ILE A 272 25.87 -39.46 0.54
C ILE A 272 26.39 -39.89 -0.84
N ALA A 273 26.41 -38.97 -1.82
CA ALA A 273 26.85 -39.28 -3.19
C ALA A 273 28.35 -39.63 -3.26
N ILE A 274 29.19 -38.96 -2.48
CA ILE A 274 30.63 -39.24 -2.39
C ILE A 274 30.97 -40.37 -1.40
N GLN A 275 29.97 -40.93 -0.71
CA GLN A 275 30.10 -41.98 0.31
C GLN A 275 30.98 -41.56 1.51
N GLU A 276 30.98 -40.28 1.84
CA GLU A 276 31.68 -39.77 3.02
C GLU A 276 30.72 -39.57 4.20
N PRO A 277 31.15 -39.88 5.43
CA PRO A 277 30.35 -39.64 6.62
C PRO A 277 30.22 -38.14 6.91
N LEU A 278 29.01 -37.69 7.23
CA LEU A 278 28.74 -36.33 7.66
C LEU A 278 28.51 -36.28 9.17
N TYR A 279 29.50 -35.75 9.91
CA TYR A 279 29.50 -35.74 11.38
C TYR A 279 28.19 -35.22 12.00
N ARG A 280 27.63 -34.12 11.45
CA ARG A 280 26.34 -33.55 11.87
C ARG A 280 25.23 -34.61 11.85
N VAL A 281 25.16 -35.42 10.81
CA VAL A 281 24.08 -36.41 10.60
C VAL A 281 24.32 -37.64 11.48
N GLU A 282 25.56 -38.13 11.53
CA GLU A 282 25.97 -39.29 12.33
C GLU A 282 25.74 -39.10 13.83
N THR A 283 25.77 -37.86 14.31
CA THR A 283 25.61 -37.49 15.72
C THR A 283 24.17 -37.09 16.11
N GLY A 284 23.20 -37.33 15.23
CA GLY A 284 21.76 -37.13 15.53
C GLY A 284 21.15 -35.85 14.95
N ASN A 285 21.87 -35.19 14.04
CA ASN A 285 21.41 -34.09 13.20
C ASN A 285 20.74 -32.92 13.95
N TYR A 286 21.34 -32.51 15.06
CA TYR A 286 20.72 -31.53 15.96
C TYR A 286 20.57 -30.12 15.36
N GLU A 287 21.55 -29.64 14.58
CA GLU A 287 21.44 -28.33 13.93
C GLU A 287 20.24 -28.27 13.00
N TYR A 288 20.05 -29.30 12.17
CA TYR A 288 18.89 -29.39 11.27
C TYR A 288 17.57 -29.43 12.04
N ARG A 289 17.50 -30.23 13.10
CA ARG A 289 16.32 -30.32 13.98
C ARG A 289 15.98 -28.97 14.63
N MET A 290 17.00 -28.19 15.03
CA MET A 290 16.82 -26.83 15.53
C MET A 290 16.28 -25.90 14.45
N MET A 291 16.84 -25.95 13.23
CA MET A 291 16.35 -25.16 12.10
C MET A 291 14.90 -25.52 11.71
N LEU A 292 14.52 -26.80 11.78
CA LEU A 292 13.14 -27.25 11.56
C LEU A 292 12.17 -26.62 12.57
N ARG A 293 12.56 -26.56 13.85
CA ARG A 293 11.77 -25.90 14.89
C ARG A 293 11.60 -24.42 14.61
N CYS A 294 12.72 -23.72 14.37
CA CYS A 294 12.69 -22.29 14.08
C CYS A 294 11.84 -21.99 12.83
N ARG A 295 11.94 -22.81 11.77
CA ARG A 295 11.09 -22.72 10.58
C ARG A 295 9.61 -22.85 10.95
N GLN A 296 9.23 -23.84 11.76
CA GLN A 296 7.84 -24.05 12.16
C GLN A 296 7.29 -22.84 12.93
N GLU A 297 8.03 -22.33 13.92
CA GLU A 297 7.62 -21.14 14.70
C GLU A 297 7.52 -19.88 13.83
N CYS A 298 8.48 -19.68 12.92
CA CYS A 298 8.45 -18.57 11.98
C CYS A 298 7.29 -18.67 10.99
N ARG A 299 6.99 -19.87 10.47
CA ARG A 299 5.84 -20.11 9.59
C ARG A 299 4.54 -19.71 10.27
N THR A 300 4.33 -20.13 11.52
CA THR A 300 3.11 -19.77 12.27
C THR A 300 2.97 -18.27 12.45
N ARG A 301 4.06 -17.57 12.81
CA ARG A 301 4.09 -16.10 12.92
C ARG A 301 3.81 -15.42 11.58
N PHE A 302 4.45 -15.90 10.52
CA PHE A 302 4.29 -15.40 9.15
C PHE A 302 2.85 -15.53 8.66
N MET A 303 2.25 -16.72 8.77
CA MET A 303 0.87 -16.96 8.32
C MET A 303 -0.13 -16.08 9.07
N LYS A 304 -0.01 -16.01 10.40
CA LYS A 304 -0.87 -15.14 11.20
C LYS A 304 -0.75 -13.68 10.77
N MET A 305 0.48 -13.17 10.64
CA MET A 305 0.70 -11.78 10.26
C MET A 305 0.21 -11.49 8.83
N ARG A 306 0.37 -12.46 7.90
CA ARG A 306 -0.17 -12.35 6.54
C ARG A 306 -1.68 -12.13 6.57
N ASP A 307 -2.40 -12.97 7.30
CA ASP A 307 -3.86 -12.90 7.40
C ASP A 307 -4.30 -11.57 8.06
N ASP A 308 -3.63 -11.15 9.14
CA ASP A 308 -3.88 -9.88 9.82
C ASP A 308 -3.67 -8.66 8.88
N VAL A 309 -2.58 -8.66 8.09
CA VAL A 309 -2.26 -7.58 7.14
C VAL A 309 -3.24 -7.56 5.97
N MET A 310 -3.61 -8.72 5.42
CA MET A 310 -4.59 -8.81 4.34
C MET A 310 -5.93 -8.18 4.74
N VAL A 311 -6.45 -8.54 5.93
CA VAL A 311 -7.70 -7.96 6.45
C VAL A 311 -7.55 -6.45 6.67
N LYS A 312 -6.42 -5.98 7.22
CA LYS A 312 -6.20 -4.54 7.45
C LYS A 312 -6.19 -3.74 6.15
N ILE A 313 -5.56 -4.25 5.09
CA ILE A 313 -5.52 -3.59 3.78
C ILE A 313 -6.90 -3.58 3.14
N GLU A 314 -7.65 -4.67 3.22
CA GLU A 314 -9.01 -4.71 2.66
C GLU A 314 -9.93 -3.69 3.34
N LEU A 315 -9.86 -3.60 4.67
CA LEU A 315 -10.62 -2.60 5.44
C LEU A 315 -10.19 -1.17 5.10
N LEU A 316 -8.90 -0.94 4.87
CA LEU A 316 -8.37 0.34 4.44
C LEU A 316 -8.91 0.72 3.06
N ASP A 317 -8.80 -0.17 2.08
CA ASP A 317 -9.26 0.06 0.71
C ASP A 317 -10.77 0.39 0.69
N GLN A 318 -11.58 -0.37 1.43
CA GLN A 318 -13.03 -0.11 1.54
C GLN A 318 -13.35 1.24 2.21
N LYS A 319 -12.61 1.61 3.27
CA LYS A 319 -12.81 2.89 3.95
C LYS A 319 -12.39 4.04 3.06
N HIS A 320 -11.22 3.94 2.45
CA HIS A 320 -10.63 4.96 1.59
C HIS A 320 -11.52 5.31 0.40
N VAL A 321 -12.05 4.30 -0.30
CA VAL A 321 -12.96 4.53 -1.45
C VAL A 321 -14.21 5.30 -1.02
N ARG A 322 -14.80 4.97 0.14
CA ARG A 322 -15.96 5.69 0.67
C ARG A 322 -15.62 7.13 1.05
N ASP A 323 -14.48 7.33 1.73
CA ASP A 323 -14.06 8.64 2.21
C ASP A 323 -13.75 9.59 1.04
N ILE A 324 -13.03 9.12 0.00
CA ILE A 324 -12.77 9.92 -1.22
C ILE A 324 -14.07 10.30 -1.93
N ALA A 325 -14.96 9.33 -2.15
CA ALA A 325 -16.22 9.61 -2.84
C ALA A 325 -17.03 10.67 -2.08
N GLN A 326 -17.06 10.58 -0.75
CA GLN A 326 -17.71 11.55 0.11
C GLN A 326 -17.04 12.93 0.06
N HIS A 327 -15.71 12.98 0.04
CA HIS A 327 -14.94 14.22 -0.11
C HIS A 327 -15.24 14.91 -1.44
N LEU A 328 -15.13 14.20 -2.56
CA LEU A 328 -15.43 14.74 -3.90
C LEU A 328 -16.88 15.20 -4.04
N ALA A 329 -17.83 14.44 -3.49
CA ALA A 329 -19.24 14.84 -3.46
C ALA A 329 -19.46 16.10 -2.62
N THR A 330 -18.77 16.21 -1.48
CA THR A 330 -18.82 17.40 -0.61
C THR A 330 -18.25 18.62 -1.32
N PHE A 331 -17.12 18.46 -2.01
CA PHE A 331 -16.53 19.50 -2.84
C PHE A 331 -17.52 20.00 -3.91
N ALA A 332 -17.99 19.11 -4.78
CA ALA A 332 -18.88 19.46 -5.89
C ALA A 332 -20.18 20.11 -5.39
N LYS A 333 -20.80 19.55 -4.34
CA LYS A 333 -22.04 20.08 -3.75
C LYS A 333 -21.82 21.46 -3.13
N THR A 334 -20.70 21.66 -2.43
CA THR A 334 -20.40 22.94 -1.79
C THR A 334 -20.14 24.03 -2.82
N MET A 335 -19.33 23.74 -3.84
CA MET A 335 -19.04 24.68 -4.92
C MET A 335 -20.32 25.02 -5.71
N ALA A 336 -21.10 24.01 -6.10
CA ALA A 336 -22.36 24.24 -6.81
C ALA A 336 -23.34 25.10 -6.00
N LYS A 337 -23.48 24.82 -4.71
CA LYS A 337 -24.31 25.63 -3.80
C LYS A 337 -23.79 27.07 -3.71
N CYS A 338 -22.48 27.27 -3.54
CA CYS A 338 -21.88 28.59 -3.48
C CYS A 338 -22.17 29.39 -4.76
N HIS A 339 -21.95 28.80 -5.94
CA HIS A 339 -22.20 29.46 -7.21
C HIS A 339 -23.69 29.78 -7.45
N LEU A 340 -24.60 28.88 -7.08
CA LEU A 340 -26.04 29.12 -7.17
C LEU A 340 -26.49 30.26 -6.25
N GLU A 341 -26.00 30.29 -5.01
CA GLU A 341 -26.31 31.39 -4.08
C GLU A 341 -25.75 32.73 -4.57
N CYS A 342 -24.54 32.73 -5.16
CA CYS A 342 -23.97 33.94 -5.78
C CYS A 342 -24.78 34.40 -7.00
N ALA A 343 -25.24 33.46 -7.84
CA ALA A 343 -26.04 33.76 -9.02
C ALA A 343 -27.41 34.36 -8.64
N GLU A 344 -28.05 33.84 -7.59
CA GLU A 344 -29.32 34.41 -7.11
C GLU A 344 -29.14 35.84 -6.54
N ILE A 345 -28.00 36.15 -5.91
CA ILE A 345 -27.68 37.54 -5.47
C ILE A 345 -27.57 38.49 -6.68
N LEU A 346 -27.08 38.02 -7.81
CA LEU A 346 -26.87 38.80 -9.04
C LEU A 346 -28.09 38.86 -9.96
N LYS A 347 -29.19 38.20 -9.61
CA LYS A 347 -30.36 38.01 -10.47
C LYS A 347 -31.16 39.29 -10.69
N ASP A 348 -31.23 40.13 -9.66
CA ASP A 348 -31.96 41.39 -9.71
C ASP A 348 -31.15 42.44 -10.45
N ARG A 349 -31.75 43.04 -11.49
CA ARG A 349 -31.14 44.14 -12.24
C ARG A 349 -30.98 45.35 -11.33
N ILE A 350 -29.77 45.90 -11.32
CA ILE A 350 -29.52 47.22 -10.74
C ILE A 350 -29.68 48.20 -11.90
N ASP A 351 -30.69 49.07 -11.81
CA ASP A 351 -30.82 50.19 -12.74
C ASP A 351 -29.76 51.23 -12.35
N VAL A 352 -28.58 51.12 -12.96
CA VAL A 352 -27.50 52.07 -12.73
C VAL A 352 -27.77 53.31 -13.59
N PRO A 353 -27.97 54.51 -13.01
CA PRO A 353 -28.15 55.73 -13.76
C PRO A 353 -26.76 56.26 -14.16
N ILE A 354 -25.98 55.47 -14.91
CA ILE A 354 -24.71 55.94 -15.44
C ILE A 354 -24.92 56.22 -16.92
N GLU A 355 -25.34 57.44 -17.24
CA GLU A 355 -24.93 58.03 -18.50
C GLU A 355 -23.41 58.26 -18.37
N ILE A 356 -22.61 57.28 -18.78
CA ILE A 356 -21.18 57.54 -19.03
C ILE A 356 -21.15 58.40 -20.27
N ASP A 357 -21.06 59.71 -20.08
CA ASP A 357 -20.86 60.65 -21.16
C ASP A 357 -19.41 60.51 -21.67
N LEU A 358 -19.21 59.52 -22.55
CA LEU A 358 -17.93 59.17 -23.19
C LEU A 358 -17.30 60.37 -23.92
N GLU A 359 -18.07 61.42 -24.22
CA GLU A 359 -17.58 62.64 -24.86
C GLU A 359 -16.70 63.50 -23.93
N GLN A 360 -16.92 63.48 -22.60
CA GLN A 360 -16.12 64.27 -21.66
C GLN A 360 -14.70 63.72 -21.43
N LEU A 361 -14.50 62.42 -21.63
CA LEU A 361 -13.17 61.79 -21.54
C LEU A 361 -12.24 62.19 -22.72
N ASN A 362 -12.81 62.60 -23.85
CA ASN A 362 -12.05 62.99 -25.05
C ASN A 362 -11.53 64.44 -25.03
N ILE A 363 -11.95 65.26 -24.05
CA ILE A 363 -11.60 66.70 -24.01
C ILE A 363 -10.29 66.97 -23.27
N SER A 364 -9.75 66.00 -22.51
CA SER A 364 -8.48 66.21 -21.77
C SER A 364 -7.20 65.90 -22.57
N MET A 365 -7.29 65.38 -23.79
CA MET A 365 -6.12 65.01 -24.62
C MET A 365 -5.79 66.02 -25.73
N THR A 366 -6.58 67.08 -25.89
CA THR A 366 -6.36 68.09 -26.93
C THR A 366 -6.72 69.49 -26.46
N SER A 367 -6.00 70.04 -25.47
CA SER A 367 -5.99 71.49 -25.19
C SER A 367 -4.80 71.85 -24.31
N GLY A 368 -3.68 72.21 -24.94
CA GLY A 368 -2.50 72.70 -24.23
C GLY A 368 -1.25 72.92 -25.07
N SER A 369 -1.39 73.30 -26.35
CA SER A 369 -0.24 73.83 -27.11
C SER A 369 -0.10 75.32 -26.80
N ASN A 370 0.80 75.65 -25.88
CA ASN A 370 1.49 76.93 -25.91
C ASN A 370 2.86 76.82 -25.23
N GLY A 371 3.89 77.24 -25.97
CA GLY A 371 5.28 76.85 -25.73
C GLY A 371 5.98 77.52 -24.55
N GLY A 372 7.00 76.81 -24.05
CA GLY A 372 8.00 77.33 -23.12
C GLY A 372 9.10 76.28 -22.88
N LYS A 373 10.28 76.49 -23.47
CA LYS A 373 11.50 75.71 -23.20
C LYS A 373 11.81 75.65 -21.70
N ARG A 374 12.18 74.48 -21.19
CA ARG A 374 13.38 74.22 -20.36
C ARG A 374 13.47 72.75 -19.94
N ASP A 375 14.54 72.13 -20.43
CA ASP A 375 15.43 71.11 -19.84
C ASP A 375 14.86 70.16 -18.76
N ILE A 376 14.80 68.87 -19.10
CA ILE A 376 14.77 67.77 -18.12
C ILE A 376 15.90 66.82 -18.50
N GLU A 377 16.81 66.63 -17.55
CA GLU A 377 17.97 65.75 -17.57
C GLU A 377 17.58 64.28 -17.74
N GLU A 378 18.48 63.53 -18.39
CA GLU A 378 18.45 62.08 -18.52
C GLU A 378 18.34 61.37 -17.16
N GLY A 379 17.37 60.47 -17.04
CA GLY A 379 17.26 59.45 -16.02
C GLY A 379 16.91 58.13 -16.68
N GLU A 380 17.69 57.10 -16.37
CA GLU A 380 17.83 55.80 -17.04
C GLU A 380 16.52 55.11 -17.49
N GLU A 381 16.53 54.59 -18.73
CA GLU A 381 15.51 53.65 -19.23
C GLU A 381 15.51 52.36 -18.39
N ALA A 382 14.41 52.10 -17.69
CA ALA A 382 14.16 50.78 -17.10
C ALA A 382 13.82 49.79 -18.21
N VAL A 383 14.72 48.82 -18.44
CA VAL A 383 14.47 47.66 -19.31
C VAL A 383 13.37 46.80 -18.67
N VAL A 384 12.19 46.75 -19.30
CA VAL A 384 11.12 45.81 -18.94
C VAL A 384 11.49 44.44 -19.53
N LEU A 385 11.90 43.52 -18.66
CA LEU A 385 11.98 42.09 -19.03
C LEU A 385 10.55 41.55 -19.18
N ASN A 386 10.20 41.16 -20.39
CA ASN A 386 8.90 40.67 -20.77
C ASN A 386 8.87 39.14 -20.66
N ASP A 387 8.73 38.60 -19.45
CA ASP A 387 8.58 37.15 -19.23
C ASP A 387 7.09 36.80 -19.08
N ASN A 388 6.43 36.55 -20.21
CA ASN A 388 5.10 35.92 -20.26
C ASN A 388 5.28 34.46 -20.71
N PRO A 389 5.05 33.44 -19.86
CA PRO A 389 5.34 32.03 -20.21
C PRO A 389 4.19 31.29 -20.90
N LEU A 390 3.29 31.99 -21.60
CA LEU A 390 2.14 31.38 -22.28
C LEU A 390 1.94 31.97 -23.68
N GLU A 391 2.93 31.77 -24.56
CA GLU A 391 2.70 31.91 -26.00
C GLU A 391 3.64 30.97 -26.77
N GLY A 392 3.10 29.81 -27.14
CA GLY A 392 3.73 28.83 -28.02
C GLY A 392 2.63 27.97 -28.64
N ASP A 393 2.47 28.13 -29.95
CA ASP A 393 1.64 27.34 -30.88
C ASP A 393 0.16 27.75 -31.06
N LEU A 394 -0.03 28.92 -31.67
CA LEU A 394 -1.14 29.14 -32.62
C LEU A 394 -0.56 29.19 -34.03
N ILE A 395 -1.01 28.27 -34.89
CA ILE A 395 -0.62 28.15 -36.29
C ILE A 395 -1.38 29.18 -37.14
N ASP A 396 -0.63 29.95 -37.93
CA ASP A 396 -1.08 30.94 -38.91
C ASP A 396 -1.99 30.33 -39.99
N VAL A 397 -3.05 31.05 -40.35
CA VAL A 397 -3.88 30.79 -41.53
C VAL A 397 -3.83 32.02 -42.42
N ASP A 398 -3.22 31.89 -43.60
CA ASP A 398 -3.45 32.80 -44.72
C ASP A 398 -3.59 32.03 -46.05
N GLY A 399 -4.53 32.48 -46.88
CA GLY A 399 -4.45 32.36 -48.34
C GLY A 399 -5.16 31.23 -49.10
N SER A 400 -6.48 31.40 -49.33
CA SER A 400 -7.19 31.20 -50.62
C SER A 400 -7.66 29.82 -51.14
N VAL A 401 -8.83 29.87 -51.79
CA VAL A 401 -9.48 28.95 -52.78
C VAL A 401 -10.71 28.13 -52.28
N GLU A 402 -11.92 28.59 -52.65
CA GLU A 402 -13.15 27.78 -52.80
C GLU A 402 -13.06 26.86 -54.05
N PRO A 403 -13.72 25.67 -54.16
CA PRO A 403 -15.16 25.51 -53.92
C PRO A 403 -15.66 24.14 -53.36
N SER A 404 -16.97 24.16 -53.09
CA SER A 404 -17.94 23.12 -52.71
C SER A 404 -17.86 21.71 -53.35
N ILE A 405 -18.22 20.65 -52.58
CA ILE A 405 -19.36 19.69 -52.77
C ILE A 405 -19.10 18.28 -52.15
N ARG A 406 -20.07 17.86 -51.31
CA ARG A 406 -20.59 16.51 -50.94
C ARG A 406 -19.95 15.61 -49.87
N GLU A 407 -20.75 15.48 -48.80
CA GLU A 407 -21.33 14.26 -48.20
C GLU A 407 -20.41 13.12 -47.71
N SER A 408 -20.43 12.92 -46.39
CA SER A 408 -20.85 11.64 -45.78
C SER A 408 -21.32 11.87 -44.33
N ARG A 409 -22.62 11.70 -44.08
CA ARG A 409 -23.20 11.56 -42.74
C ARG A 409 -22.72 10.26 -42.10
N ILE A 410 -22.28 10.29 -40.84
CA ILE A 410 -22.44 9.15 -39.93
C ILE A 410 -22.96 9.66 -38.57
N THR A 411 -24.18 9.22 -38.26
CA THR A 411 -24.96 9.40 -37.05
C THR A 411 -24.45 8.50 -35.92
N LEU A 412 -24.23 9.02 -34.72
CA LEU A 412 -23.98 8.21 -33.51
C LEU A 412 -25.31 7.97 -32.77
N GLN A 413 -25.73 6.70 -32.71
CA GLN A 413 -26.93 6.25 -32.01
C GLN A 413 -26.73 6.24 -30.49
N ARG A 414 -27.73 6.77 -29.76
CA ARG A 414 -28.01 6.48 -28.35
C ARG A 414 -28.74 5.14 -28.24
N ASN A 415 -28.33 4.29 -27.29
CA ASN A 415 -29.13 3.24 -26.64
C ASN A 415 -28.60 3.16 -25.18
N SER A 416 -29.34 3.58 -24.14
CA SER A 416 -30.50 2.97 -23.47
C SER A 416 -30.13 1.87 -22.46
N ILE A 417 -30.19 2.26 -21.17
CA ILE A 417 -30.69 1.57 -19.97
C ILE A 417 -30.57 0.02 -19.94
N GLY A 418 -29.77 -0.50 -19.00
CA GLY A 418 -29.79 -1.89 -18.55
C GLY A 418 -28.66 -2.22 -17.54
N ASP A 419 -29.05 -2.40 -16.28
CA ASP A 419 -28.35 -3.09 -15.17
C ASP A 419 -26.97 -2.60 -14.66
N ILE A 420 -26.99 -1.76 -13.62
CA ILE A 420 -25.84 -1.48 -12.73
C ILE A 420 -26.12 -2.15 -11.37
N SER A 421 -26.29 -3.46 -11.38
CA SER A 421 -26.50 -4.26 -10.17
C SER A 421 -25.58 -5.49 -10.16
N GLN A 422 -24.26 -5.28 -10.25
CA GLN A 422 -23.27 -6.31 -9.88
C GLN A 422 -22.11 -5.68 -9.10
N PRO A 423 -21.82 -6.14 -7.87
CA PRO A 423 -20.62 -5.71 -7.15
C PRO A 423 -19.38 -6.21 -7.88
N LEU A 424 -18.50 -5.27 -8.23
CA LEU A 424 -17.14 -5.52 -8.72
C LEU A 424 -16.28 -6.07 -7.59
N LEU A 425 -16.51 -7.33 -7.20
CA LEU A 425 -15.60 -8.23 -6.50
C LEU A 425 -16.35 -9.55 -6.30
N ARG A 426 -16.49 -10.30 -7.40
CA ARG A 426 -16.87 -11.71 -7.33
C ARG A 426 -15.64 -12.48 -6.84
N SER A 427 -15.89 -13.31 -5.84
CA SER A 427 -14.97 -14.15 -5.07
C SER A 427 -14.39 -15.31 -5.88
N ASP A 428 -13.77 -15.04 -7.03
CA ASP A 428 -13.14 -16.07 -7.86
C ASP A 428 -11.63 -15.80 -7.99
N TYR A 429 -10.96 -15.60 -6.85
CA TYR A 429 -9.56 -16.05 -6.78
C TYR A 429 -9.63 -17.55 -6.60
N PRO A 430 -9.00 -18.36 -7.48
CA PRO A 430 -8.72 -19.72 -7.11
C PRO A 430 -7.98 -19.66 -5.77
N LEU A 431 -8.60 -20.22 -4.74
CA LEU A 431 -7.85 -20.94 -3.72
C LEU A 431 -7.12 -22.07 -4.46
N GLU A 432 -6.15 -21.72 -5.32
CA GLU A 432 -5.04 -22.61 -5.52
C GLU A 432 -4.44 -22.71 -4.13
N GLU A 433 -4.80 -23.80 -3.46
CA GLU A 433 -3.90 -24.45 -2.53
C GLU A 433 -2.50 -24.16 -3.07
N LEU A 434 -1.76 -23.32 -2.35
CA LEU A 434 -0.31 -23.40 -2.33
C LEU A 434 -0.04 -24.82 -1.85
N SER A 435 -0.21 -25.76 -2.79
CA SER A 435 0.24 -27.11 -2.70
C SER A 435 1.68 -26.93 -2.27
N LEU A 436 1.96 -27.54 -1.13
CA LEU A 436 3.30 -27.88 -0.74
C LEU A 436 3.91 -28.59 -1.95
N ILE A 437 4.52 -27.82 -2.85
CA ILE A 437 5.47 -28.37 -3.78
C ILE A 437 6.68 -28.60 -2.89
N ASP A 438 6.80 -29.88 -2.54
CA ASP A 438 7.99 -30.51 -2.03
C ASP A 438 9.23 -29.77 -2.52
N ILE A 439 9.91 -29.11 -1.59
CA ILE A 439 11.34 -28.86 -1.72
C ILE A 439 12.02 -30.13 -1.17
N SER A 440 11.71 -31.27 -1.79
CA SER A 440 12.36 -32.56 -1.57
C SER A 440 13.43 -32.79 -2.62
#